data_AF-H1PS85-F1
#
_entry.id   AF-H1PS85-F1
#
_cell.length_a   1.000
_cell.length_b   1.000
_cell.length_c   1.000
_cell.angle_alpha   90.00
_cell.angle_beta   90.00
_cell.angle_gamma   90.00
#
_symmetry.space_group_name_H-M   'P 1'
#
loop_
_entity.id
_entity.type
_entity.pdbx_description
1 polymer ?
#
loop_
_entity_poly.entity_id
_entity_poly.type
_entity_poly.pdbx_seq_one_letter_code
_entity_poly.pdbx_strand_id
1 'polypeptide(L)'
;MTEELKDLIEAKFNIVYLADEGEGKDKNFIYEQSTPAKTWLIKHSLNKYPSLILFDNEGNFMLSEIKYINTEEIIINFNSEVAGKAILN
;
A
#
# COMPACT_ATOMS: atom_id res chain seq x y z
N MET A 1 -6.73 27.11 16.15
CA MET A 1 -7.56 27.00 17.36
C MET A 1 -6.66 27.36 18.54
N THR A 2 -7.04 28.30 19.40
CA THR A 2 -6.23 28.67 20.57
C THR A 2 -6.34 27.61 21.66
N GLU A 3 -5.31 27.45 22.51
CA GLU A 3 -5.30 26.45 23.59
C GLU A 3 -6.45 26.68 24.59
N GLU A 4 -6.80 27.95 24.87
CA GLU A 4 -7.94 28.31 25.71
C GLU A 4 -9.28 27.76 25.19
N LEU A 5 -9.43 27.66 23.86
CA LEU A 5 -10.63 27.13 23.25
C LEU A 5 -10.69 25.60 23.30
N LYS A 6 -9.54 24.90 23.38
CA LYS A 6 -9.48 23.44 23.56
C LYS A 6 -9.88 23.06 24.98
N ASP A 7 -9.29 23.71 25.98
CA ASP A 7 -9.57 23.44 27.39
C ASP A 7 -11.05 23.66 27.74
N LEU A 8 -11.66 24.71 27.16
CA LEU A 8 -13.07 25.01 27.36
C LEU A 8 -13.99 23.91 26.79
N ILE A 9 -13.61 23.28 25.68
CA ILE A 9 -14.42 22.25 25.03
C ILE A 9 -14.25 20.90 25.73
N GLU A 10 -13.03 20.54 26.14
CA GLU A 10 -12.76 19.31 26.90
C GLU A 10 -13.50 19.30 28.24
N ALA A 11 -13.49 20.42 28.96
CA ALA A 11 -14.15 20.56 30.25
C ALA A 11 -15.69 20.60 30.15
N LYS A 12 -16.26 21.15 29.06
CA LYS A 12 -17.72 21.31 28.94
C LYS A 12 -18.45 20.13 28.32
N PHE A 13 -17.81 19.38 27.44
CA PHE A 13 -18.49 18.32 26.69
C PHE A 13 -17.96 16.91 26.96
N ASN A 14 -16.91 16.77 27.78
CA ASN A 14 -16.24 15.49 28.03
C ASN A 14 -15.85 14.77 26.72
N ILE A 15 -15.54 15.57 25.69
CA ILE A 15 -15.07 15.10 24.38
C ILE A 15 -13.55 15.28 24.42
N VAL A 16 -12.84 14.16 24.37
CA VAL A 16 -11.39 14.15 24.13
C VAL A 16 -11.17 14.52 22.67
N TYR A 17 -10.44 15.60 22.39
CA TYR A 17 -9.93 15.84 21.05
C TYR A 17 -8.78 14.88 20.81
N LEU A 18 -9.11 13.68 20.33
CA LEU A 18 -8.12 12.81 19.71
C LEU A 18 -7.69 13.54 18.44
N ALA A 19 -6.51 14.16 18.48
CA ALA A 19 -5.82 14.53 17.27
C ALA A 19 -5.62 13.22 16.50
N ASP A 20 -6.38 13.02 15.41
CA ASP A 20 -6.16 11.95 14.45
C ASP A 20 -4.86 12.26 13.68
N GLU A 21 -3.74 12.17 14.39
CA GLU A 21 -2.42 12.16 13.78
C GLU A 21 -2.06 10.72 13.40
N GLY A 22 -2.81 10.17 12.46
CA GLY A 22 -2.27 9.24 11.46
C GLY A 22 -1.81 7.85 11.92
N GLU A 23 -2.06 7.42 13.16
CA GLU A 23 -1.86 6.03 13.58
C GLU A 23 -3.03 5.13 13.15
N GLY A 24 -3.18 4.92 11.84
CA GLY A 24 -4.22 4.01 11.35
C GLY A 24 -4.59 4.12 9.88
N LYS A 25 -3.91 4.96 9.09
CA LYS A 25 -4.13 4.94 7.64
C LYS A 25 -3.53 3.66 7.08
N ASP A 26 -4.36 2.88 6.41
CA ASP A 26 -3.92 1.69 5.70
C ASP A 26 -2.82 2.08 4.70
N LYS A 27 -1.71 1.36 4.72
CA LYS A 27 -0.57 1.62 3.84
C LYS A 27 -0.76 0.85 2.54
N ASN A 28 -0.47 1.50 1.42
CA ASN A 28 -0.43 0.89 0.09
C ASN A 28 0.93 1.13 -0.58
N PHE A 29 1.22 0.36 -1.62
CA PHE A 29 2.45 0.45 -2.40
C PHE A 29 2.18 0.18 -3.88
N ILE A 30 2.81 0.93 -4.78
CA ILE A 30 2.73 0.70 -6.23
C ILE A 30 4.13 0.38 -6.73
N TYR A 31 4.26 -0.78 -7.38
CA TYR A 31 5.46 -1.19 -8.09
C TYR A 31 5.29 -0.95 -9.58
N GLU A 32 6.29 -0.41 -10.25
CA GLU A 32 6.32 -0.24 -11.70
C GLU A 32 7.52 -0.98 -12.31
N GLN A 33 7.24 -1.80 -13.31
CA GLN A 33 8.22 -2.49 -14.13
C GLN A 33 8.20 -1.88 -15.53
N SER A 34 9.09 -0.93 -15.80
CA SER A 34 9.17 -0.26 -17.11
C SER A 34 9.84 -1.13 -18.19
N THR A 35 10.85 -1.91 -17.81
CA THR A 35 11.53 -2.86 -18.72
C THR A 35 10.90 -4.24 -18.60
N PRO A 36 10.40 -4.87 -19.68
CA PRO A 36 9.80 -6.20 -19.60
C PRO A 36 10.72 -7.24 -18.93
N ALA A 37 10.15 -8.02 -18.02
CA ALA A 37 10.86 -9.08 -17.32
C ALA A 37 9.92 -10.25 -17.01
N LYS A 38 10.46 -11.47 -16.96
CA LYS A 38 9.71 -12.68 -16.55
C LYS A 38 9.51 -12.79 -15.05
N THR A 39 10.40 -12.17 -14.26
CA THR A 39 10.36 -12.21 -12.80
C THR A 39 10.43 -10.81 -12.25
N TRP A 40 9.44 -10.43 -11.44
CA TRP A 40 9.44 -9.17 -10.69
C TRP A 40 9.75 -9.47 -9.23
N LEU A 41 10.75 -8.76 -8.69
CA LEU A 41 11.09 -8.78 -7.27
C LEU A 41 10.59 -7.48 -6.64
N ILE A 42 9.49 -7.57 -5.88
CA ILE A 42 8.84 -6.42 -5.29
C ILE A 42 9.21 -6.36 -3.81
N LYS A 43 9.94 -5.30 -3.42
CA LYS A 43 10.23 -4.97 -2.02
C LYS A 43 9.37 -3.78 -1.59
N HIS A 44 8.69 -3.89 -0.46
CA HIS A 44 7.78 -2.87 0.06
C HIS A 44 7.84 -2.80 1.60
N SER A 45 7.37 -1.71 2.20
CA SER A 45 7.43 -1.45 3.66
C SER A 45 6.06 -1.48 4.35
N LEU A 46 5.17 -2.37 3.86
CA LEU A 46 3.79 -2.49 4.38
C LEU A 46 3.72 -3.33 5.66
N ASN A 47 4.73 -4.14 5.95
CA ASN A 47 4.79 -5.06 7.09
C ASN A 47 3.55 -5.95 7.21
N LYS A 48 3.07 -6.47 6.07
CA LYS A 48 1.93 -7.39 5.96
C LYS A 48 2.00 -8.17 4.65
N TYR A 49 1.09 -9.10 4.45
CA TYR A 49 0.85 -9.77 3.16
C TYR A 49 -0.28 -9.04 2.42
N PRO A 50 0.02 -7.98 1.63
CA PRO A 50 -1.01 -7.15 1.02
C PRO A 50 -1.79 -7.91 -0.05
N SER A 51 -3.02 -7.48 -0.30
CA SER A 51 -3.70 -7.80 -1.55
C SER A 51 -2.91 -7.23 -2.73
N LEU A 52 -2.90 -7.92 -3.86
CA LEU A 52 -2.12 -7.52 -5.04
C LEU A 52 -2.97 -7.64 -6.31
N ILE A 53 -2.91 -6.61 -7.14
CA ILE A 53 -3.49 -6.60 -8.50
C ILE A 53 -2.44 -6.14 -9.50
N LEU A 54 -2.40 -6.79 -10.67
CA LEU A 54 -1.44 -6.51 -11.74
C LEU A 54 -2.12 -5.90 -12.95
N PHE A 55 -1.46 -4.93 -13.56
CA PHE A 55 -1.87 -4.32 -14.81
C PHE A 55 -0.69 -4.21 -15.78
N ASP A 56 -0.94 -4.42 -17.07
CA ASP A 56 0.02 -4.04 -18.11
C ASP A 56 0.06 -2.51 -18.31
N ASN A 57 0.86 -2.05 -19.27
CA ASN A 57 0.97 -0.63 -19.60
C ASN A 57 -0.30 -0.05 -20.26
N GLU A 58 -1.19 -0.88 -20.77
CA GLU A 58 -2.46 -0.48 -21.37
C GLU A 58 -3.60 -0.44 -20.34
N GLY A 59 -3.34 -0.91 -19.11
CA GLY A 59 -4.31 -0.95 -18.02
C GLY A 59 -5.15 -2.23 -18.00
N ASN A 60 -4.77 -3.27 -18.75
CA ASN A 60 -5.44 -4.57 -18.68
C ASN A 60 -4.96 -5.37 -17.47
N PHE A 61 -5.88 -6.04 -16.80
CA PHE A 61 -5.56 -6.92 -15.68
C PHE A 61 -4.75 -8.14 -16.14
N MET A 62 -3.77 -8.57 -15.33
CA MET A 62 -2.91 -9.71 -15.61
C MET A 62 -2.97 -10.79 -14.52
N LEU A 63 -2.82 -12.04 -14.95
CA LEU A 63 -2.63 -13.21 -14.09
C LEU A 63 -1.19 -13.71 -14.16
N SER A 64 -0.68 -14.20 -13.04
CA SER A 64 0.68 -14.69 -12.90
C SER A 64 0.83 -15.62 -11.71
N GLU A 65 1.98 -16.28 -11.59
CA GLU A 65 2.37 -16.95 -10.36
C GLU A 65 2.87 -15.91 -9.35
N ILE A 66 2.29 -15.87 -8.15
CA ILE A 66 2.64 -14.90 -7.10
C ILE A 66 3.06 -15.66 -5.86
N LYS A 67 4.23 -15.33 -5.32
CA LYS A 67 4.77 -15.89 -4.09
C LYS A 67 5.17 -14.78 -3.13
N TYR A 68 4.51 -14.72 -1.97
CA TYR A 68 4.94 -13.90 -0.85
C TYR A 68 6.09 -14.58 -0.14
N ILE A 69 7.23 -13.89 -0.02
CA ILE A 69 8.43 -14.42 0.64
C ILE A 69 8.38 -14.09 2.13
N ASN A 70 7.97 -12.87 2.47
CA ASN A 70 7.75 -12.37 3.83
C ASN A 70 6.81 -11.14 3.78
N THR A 71 6.69 -10.39 4.88
CA THR A 71 5.82 -9.21 5.01
C THR A 71 6.29 -7.96 4.25
N GLU A 72 7.43 -8.05 3.56
CA GLU A 72 8.10 -6.94 2.87
C GLU A 72 8.56 -7.31 1.45
N GLU A 73 8.42 -8.56 1.02
CA GLU A 73 8.96 -9.05 -0.25
C GLU A 73 8.04 -10.06 -0.95
N ILE A 74 7.81 -9.84 -2.24
CA ILE A 74 6.99 -10.66 -3.14
C ILE A 74 7.79 -10.96 -4.41
N ILE A 75 7.72 -12.21 -4.88
CA ILE A 75 8.20 -12.63 -6.20
C ILE A 75 7.00 -12.93 -7.10
N ILE A 76 7.03 -12.39 -8.32
CA ILE A 76 6.01 -12.65 -9.34
C ILE A 76 6.69 -13.24 -10.57
N ASN A 77 6.21 -14.38 -11.06
CA ASN A 77 6.70 -15.02 -12.26
C ASN A 77 5.63 -15.04 -13.36
N PHE A 78 6.06 -14.70 -14.58
CA PHE A 78 5.25 -14.66 -15.78
C PHE A 78 5.77 -15.68 -16.81
N ASN A 79 4.87 -16.15 -17.69
CA ASN A 79 5.22 -17.08 -18.77
C ASN A 79 6.04 -16.40 -19.89
N SER A 80 5.93 -15.07 -20.03
CA SER A 80 6.65 -14.22 -20.97
C SER A 80 7.18 -12.97 -20.25
N GLU A 81 8.03 -12.20 -20.92
CA GLU A 81 8.47 -10.91 -20.36
C GLU A 81 7.31 -9.91 -20.38
N VAL A 82 7.08 -9.28 -19.23
CA VAL A 82 5.97 -8.33 -19.03
C VAL A 82 6.50 -7.05 -18.39
N ALA A 83 6.02 -5.91 -18.89
CA ALA A 83 6.13 -4.60 -18.26
C ALA A 83 4.74 -4.15 -17.78
N GLY A 84 4.69 -3.36 -16.72
CA GLY A 84 3.42 -2.94 -16.13
C GLY A 84 3.56 -2.50 -14.67
N LYS A 85 2.47 -2.62 -13.91
CA LYS A 85 2.41 -2.22 -12.51
C LYS A 85 1.74 -3.26 -11.61
N ALA A 86 2.17 -3.32 -10.36
CA ALA A 86 1.50 -4.02 -9.28
C ALA A 86 1.01 -3.03 -8.22
N ILE A 87 -0.26 -3.09 -7.86
CA ILE A 87 -0.85 -2.27 -6.78
C ILE A 87 -1.05 -3.18 -5.57
N LEU A 88 -0.44 -2.82 -4.45
CA LEU A 88 -0.45 -3.56 -3.20
C LEU A 88 -1.23 -2.74 -2.16
N ASN A 89 -2.27 -3.33 -1.58
CA ASN A 89 -3.04 -2.74 -0.49
C ASN A 89 -3.14 -3.68 0.68
#